data_AF-A0A6A4GE18-F1
#
_entry.id   AF-A0A6A4GE18-F1
#
_cell.length_a   1.000
_cell.length_b   1.000
_cell.length_c   1.000
_cell.angle_alpha   90.00
_cell.angle_beta   90.00
_cell.angle_gamma   90.00
#
_symmetry.space_group_name_H-M   'P 1'
#
loop_
_entity.id
_entity.type
_entity.pdbx_description
1 polymer ?
#
loop_
_entity_poly.entity_id
_entity_poly.type
_entity_poly.pdbx_seq_one_letter_code
_entity_poly.pdbx_strand_id
1 'polypeptide(L)'
;GSTNTSWGAGLFFGVNNSLNKGLRVPGPFLSTNRAHAFAVWEAIRTCPVNRPLILYTTSDFVVGALTHYADRNAKSAWSCANGDLLRSITMRIRERDASIHLFLLPDWSRNKHLAEALSLASKGA
;
A
#
# COMPACT_ATOMS: atom_id res chain seq x y z
N GLY A 1 -22.19 19.86 10.40
CA GLY A 1 -20.81 20.19 9.96
C GLY A 1 -19.99 18.93 10.05
N SER A 2 -19.78 18.26 8.93
CA SER A 2 -19.07 16.99 8.90
C SER A 2 -17.56 17.26 8.95
N THR A 3 -16.91 16.79 10.01
CA THR A 3 -15.47 16.63 10.08
C THR A 3 -15.00 15.92 8.80
N ASN A 4 -14.14 16.58 8.03
CA ASN A 4 -13.60 16.04 6.79
C ASN A 4 -12.73 14.83 7.18
N THR A 5 -13.33 13.63 7.24
CA THR A 5 -12.64 12.42 7.71
C THR A 5 -11.52 12.13 6.75
N SER A 6 -10.30 12.49 7.12
CA SER A 6 -9.12 12.27 6.31
C SER A 6 -8.43 10.98 6.72
N TRP A 7 -7.86 10.31 5.73
CA TRP A 7 -7.10 9.09 5.90
C TRP A 7 -5.71 9.30 5.34
N GLY A 8 -4.72 8.77 6.04
CA GLY A 8 -3.32 8.87 5.65
C GLY A 8 -2.73 7.51 5.33
N ALA A 9 -1.75 7.51 4.43
CA ALA A 9 -0.91 6.38 4.10
C ALA A 9 0.54 6.74 4.45
N GLY A 10 1.25 5.81 5.08
CA GLY A 10 2.63 6.01 5.49
C GLY A 10 3.56 4.98 4.88
N LEU A 11 4.70 5.42 4.37
CA LEU A 11 5.76 4.59 3.84
C LEU A 11 7.03 4.84 4.63
N PHE A 12 7.64 3.78 5.14
CA PHE A 12 8.90 3.86 5.86
C PHE A 12 9.91 2.86 5.30
N PHE A 13 11.04 3.38 4.82
CA PHE A 13 12.15 2.64 4.21
C PHE A 13 13.39 2.56 5.13
N GLY A 14 13.36 3.23 6.28
CA GLY A 14 14.47 3.30 7.22
C GLY A 14 14.74 4.72 7.69
N VAL A 15 15.52 4.87 8.76
CA VAL A 15 15.86 6.19 9.33
C VAL A 15 16.59 7.04 8.28
N ASN A 16 16.20 8.32 8.17
CA ASN A 16 16.75 9.29 7.22
C ASN A 16 16.64 8.91 5.73
N ASN A 17 15.78 7.96 5.38
CA ASN A 17 15.54 7.62 3.98
C ASN A 17 14.63 8.68 3.32
N SER A 18 15.07 9.25 2.20
CA SER A 18 14.33 10.27 1.46
C SER A 18 13.01 9.79 0.85
N LEU A 19 12.80 8.46 0.78
CA LEU A 19 11.56 7.86 0.32
C LEU A 19 10.48 7.75 1.41
N ASN A 20 10.83 8.01 2.67
CA ASN A 20 9.86 8.07 3.76
C ASN A 20 8.85 9.18 3.50
N LYS A 21 7.56 8.86 3.59
CA LYS A 21 6.51 9.84 3.33
C LYS A 21 5.20 9.48 4.03
N GLY A 22 4.53 10.52 4.53
CA GLY A 22 3.11 10.49 4.89
C GLY A 22 2.32 11.16 3.77
N LEU A 23 1.25 10.53 3.31
CA LEU A 23 0.46 10.99 2.19
C LEU A 23 -1.03 10.94 2.52
N ARG A 24 -1.77 11.95 2.06
CA ARG A 24 -3.24 11.93 2.12
C ARG A 24 -3.78 10.94 1.12
N VAL A 25 -4.65 10.04 1.59
CA VAL A 25 -5.28 9.02 0.76
C VAL A 25 -6.31 9.70 -0.15
N PRO A 26 -6.17 9.60 -1.49
CA PRO A 26 -7.12 10.20 -2.42
C PRO A 26 -8.31 9.29 -2.68
N GLY A 27 -9.41 9.86 -3.14
CA GLY A 27 -10.53 9.14 -3.73
C GLY A 27 -11.83 9.24 -2.94
N PRO A 28 -12.92 8.71 -3.50
CA PRO A 28 -14.29 8.98 -3.04
C PRO A 28 -14.69 8.21 -1.78
N PHE A 29 -14.11 7.02 -1.54
CA PHE A 29 -14.45 6.15 -0.42
C PHE A 29 -13.23 5.84 0.43
N LEU A 30 -13.02 6.64 1.47
CA LEU A 30 -11.88 6.49 2.35
C LEU A 30 -12.11 5.35 3.36
N SER A 31 -11.08 4.51 3.55
CA SER A 31 -11.11 3.37 4.47
C SER A 31 -9.67 2.91 4.80
N THR A 32 -9.51 2.12 5.87
CA THR A 32 -8.24 1.49 6.23
C THR A 32 -7.66 0.68 5.07
N ASN A 33 -8.49 -0.12 4.39
CA ASN A 33 -8.05 -0.93 3.25
C ASN A 33 -7.60 -0.08 2.07
N ARG A 34 -8.26 1.06 1.82
CA ARG A 34 -7.82 2.02 0.81
C ARG A 34 -6.48 2.65 1.18
N ALA A 35 -6.30 3.01 2.45
CA ALA A 35 -5.03 3.58 2.93
C ALA A 35 -3.86 2.60 2.75
N HIS A 36 -4.05 1.32 3.10
CA HIS A 36 -3.03 0.29 2.86
C HIS A 36 -2.77 0.05 1.37
N ALA A 37 -3.82 -0.04 0.55
CA ALA A 37 -3.66 -0.20 -0.90
C ALA A 37 -2.91 1.00 -1.50
N PHE A 38 -3.23 2.22 -1.06
CA PHE A 38 -2.56 3.43 -1.52
C PHE A 38 -1.10 3.50 -1.08
N ALA A 39 -0.78 3.08 0.15
CA ALA A 39 0.61 2.96 0.60
C ALA A 39 1.43 2.00 -0.27
N VAL A 40 0.85 0.84 -0.63
CA VAL A 40 1.49 -0.14 -1.52
C VAL A 40 1.65 0.40 -2.94
N TRP A 41 0.62 1.06 -3.48
CA TRP A 41 0.72 1.74 -4.77
C TRP A 41 1.87 2.74 -4.80
N GLU A 42 1.94 3.61 -3.80
CA GLU A 42 2.99 4.65 -3.74
C GLU A 42 4.39 4.06 -3.56
N ALA A 43 4.53 2.95 -2.84
CA ALA A 43 5.81 2.28 -2.67
C ALA A 43 6.28 1.69 -4.00
N ILE A 44 5.41 0.96 -4.70
CA ILE A 44 5.71 0.31 -5.98
C ILE A 44 5.96 1.35 -7.08
N ARG A 45 5.21 2.45 -7.09
CA ARG A 45 5.37 3.55 -8.06
C ARG A 45 6.69 4.32 -7.86
N THR A 46 7.10 4.54 -6.61
CA THR A 46 8.28 5.33 -6.27
C THR A 46 9.58 4.53 -6.44
N CYS A 47 9.57 3.23 -6.10
CA CYS A 47 10.79 2.42 -6.16
C CYS A 47 11.20 2.08 -7.60
N PRO A 48 12.51 2.09 -7.92
CA PRO A 48 13.02 1.70 -9.24
C PRO A 48 12.50 0.32 -9.68
N VAL A 49 12.13 0.21 -10.95
CA VAL A 49 11.54 -1.01 -11.54
C VAL A 49 12.52 -2.18 -11.64
N ASN A 50 13.81 -1.87 -11.73
CA ASN A 50 14.91 -2.81 -11.90
C ASN A 50 15.60 -3.23 -10.58
N ARG A 51 15.01 -2.89 -9.42
CA ARG A 51 15.53 -3.29 -8.11
C ARG A 51 14.51 -4.15 -7.36
N PRO A 52 14.92 -5.23 -6.67
CA PRO A 52 13.99 -5.97 -5.83
C PRO A 52 13.34 -5.06 -4.79
N LEU A 53 12.05 -5.26 -4.55
CA LEU A 53 11.29 -4.49 -3.57
C LEU A 53 10.64 -5.45 -2.57
N ILE A 54 10.92 -5.24 -1.29
CA ILE A 54 10.35 -6.00 -0.19
C ILE A 54 9.37 -5.09 0.55
N LEU A 55 8.09 -5.47 0.56
CA LEU A 55 7.01 -4.74 1.20
C LEU A 55 6.52 -5.49 2.42
N TYR A 56 6.52 -4.81 3.55
CA TYR A 56 5.92 -5.31 4.78
C TYR A 56 4.60 -4.57 5.02
N THR A 57 3.53 -5.32 5.27
CA THR A 57 2.20 -4.76 5.53
C THR A 57 1.47 -5.57 6.60
N THR A 58 0.56 -4.93 7.31
CA THR A 58 -0.39 -5.59 8.23
C THR A 58 -1.73 -5.88 7.57
N SER A 59 -1.92 -5.48 6.31
CA SER A 59 -3.20 -5.63 5.61
C SER A 59 -3.29 -6.99 4.92
N ASP A 60 -4.02 -7.90 5.54
CA ASP A 60 -4.50 -9.16 4.95
C ASP A 60 -5.30 -8.91 3.67
N PHE A 61 -6.11 -7.84 3.63
CA PHE A 61 -6.84 -7.40 2.44
C PHE A 61 -5.92 -7.19 1.25
N VAL A 62 -4.87 -6.38 1.39
CA VAL A 62 -3.97 -6.09 0.27
C VAL A 62 -3.19 -7.34 -0.16
N VAL A 63 -2.72 -8.13 0.80
CA VAL A 63 -2.02 -9.38 0.49
C VAL A 63 -2.93 -10.31 -0.29
N GLY A 64 -4.12 -10.62 0.22
CA GLY A 64 -5.07 -11.51 -0.44
C GLY A 64 -5.53 -10.99 -1.80
N ALA A 65 -5.76 -9.69 -1.93
CA ALA A 65 -6.17 -9.08 -3.20
C ALA A 65 -5.11 -9.19 -4.30
N LEU A 66 -3.82 -9.10 -3.93
CA LEU A 66 -2.71 -9.16 -4.88
C LEU A 66 -2.18 -10.58 -5.11
N THR A 67 -2.48 -11.54 -4.24
CA THR A 67 -2.05 -12.94 -4.39
C THR A 67 -3.22 -13.86 -4.78
N HIS A 68 -4.15 -14.11 -3.87
CA HIS A 68 -5.19 -15.12 -4.02
C HIS A 68 -6.31 -14.70 -4.98
N TYR A 69 -6.62 -13.41 -5.02
CA TYR A 69 -7.78 -12.90 -5.79
C TYR A 69 -7.40 -12.13 -7.05
N ALA A 70 -6.11 -11.98 -7.36
CA ALA A 70 -5.65 -11.14 -8.46
C ALA A 70 -6.23 -11.57 -9.82
N ASP A 71 -6.23 -12.87 -10.12
CA ASP A 71 -6.79 -13.40 -11.37
C ASP A 71 -8.31 -13.18 -11.47
N ARG A 72 -9.04 -13.49 -10.39
CA ARG A 72 -10.49 -13.24 -10.31
C ARG A 72 -10.81 -11.76 -10.51
N ASN A 73 -10.08 -10.88 -9.84
CA ASN A 73 -10.28 -9.43 -9.92
C ASN A 73 -9.99 -8.92 -11.35
N ALA A 74 -8.93 -9.44 -11.99
CA ALA A 74 -8.62 -9.10 -13.37
C ALA A 74 -9.71 -9.54 -14.35
N LYS A 75 -10.26 -10.76 -14.19
CA LYS A 75 -11.38 -11.28 -15.00
C LYS A 75 -12.65 -10.45 -14.86
N SER A 76 -12.90 -9.90 -13.68
CA SER A 76 -14.02 -8.97 -13.42
C SER A 76 -13.70 -7.51 -13.75
N ALA A 77 -12.66 -7.24 -14.54
CA ALA A 77 -12.22 -5.87 -14.89
C ALA A 77 -12.04 -4.95 -13.66
N TRP A 78 -11.64 -5.53 -12.53
CA TRP A 78 -11.40 -4.84 -11.26
C TRP A 78 -12.64 -4.15 -10.66
N SER A 79 -13.84 -4.71 -10.86
CA SER A 79 -15.10 -4.19 -10.30
C SER A 79 -15.26 -4.39 -8.78
N CYS A 80 -14.18 -4.60 -8.04
CA CYS A 80 -14.17 -4.87 -6.60
C CYS A 80 -13.82 -3.61 -5.77
N ALA A 81 -13.95 -3.69 -4.45
CA ALA A 81 -13.53 -2.60 -3.55
C ALA A 81 -12.05 -2.25 -3.75
N ASN A 82 -11.74 -0.96 -3.86
CA ASN A 82 -10.40 -0.43 -4.17
C ASN A 82 -9.81 -0.96 -5.49
N GLY A 83 -10.64 -1.42 -6.42
CA GLY A 83 -10.21 -2.00 -7.69
C GLY A 83 -9.37 -1.05 -8.55
N ASP A 84 -9.58 0.26 -8.43
CA ASP A 84 -8.76 1.30 -9.06
C ASP A 84 -7.27 1.20 -8.64
N LEU A 85 -7.02 1.10 -7.33
CA LEU A 85 -5.68 0.95 -6.78
C LEU A 85 -5.12 -0.45 -7.06
N LEU A 86 -5.92 -1.52 -6.87
CA LEU A 86 -5.47 -2.90 -7.10
C LEU A 86 -5.07 -3.13 -8.57
N ARG A 87 -5.83 -2.56 -9.51
CA ARG A 87 -5.48 -2.55 -10.94
C ARG A 87 -4.15 -1.85 -11.17
N SER A 88 -4.00 -0.64 -10.65
CA SER A 88 -2.79 0.18 -10.83
C SER A 88 -1.54 -0.54 -10.27
N ILE A 89 -1.66 -1.11 -9.07
CA ILE A 89 -0.63 -1.92 -8.44
C ILE A 89 -0.27 -3.11 -9.32
N THR A 90 -1.26 -3.90 -9.75
CA THR A 90 -1.02 -5.11 -10.55
C THR A 90 -0.34 -4.79 -11.88
N MET A 91 -0.79 -3.75 -12.57
CA MET A 91 -0.15 -3.31 -13.81
C MET A 91 1.30 -2.88 -13.56
N ARG A 92 1.55 -2.12 -12.49
CA ARG A 92 2.91 -1.68 -12.17
C ARG A 92 3.81 -2.82 -11.72
N ILE A 93 3.29 -3.86 -11.07
CA ILE A 93 4.06 -5.08 -10.75
C ILE A 93 4.52 -5.75 -12.05
N ARG A 94 3.65 -5.84 -13.06
CA ARG A 94 3.98 -6.46 -14.37
C ARG A 94 5.04 -5.70 -15.16
N GLU A 95 5.17 -4.40 -14.95
CA GLU A 95 6.17 -3.54 -15.59
C GLU A 95 7.57 -3.64 -14.95
N ARG A 96 7.75 -4.42 -13.87
CA ARG A 96 9.03 -4.50 -13.17
C ARG A 96 9.92 -5.57 -13.75
N ASP A 97 11.21 -5.23 -13.85
CA ASP A 97 12.27 -6.17 -14.22
C ASP A 97 12.82 -6.95 -13.02
N ALA A 98 12.43 -6.54 -11.80
CA ALA A 98 12.88 -7.14 -10.55
C ALA A 98 11.72 -7.55 -9.65
N SER A 99 11.96 -8.56 -8.81
CA SER A 99 10.94 -9.17 -7.97
C SER A 99 10.31 -8.20 -6.95
N ILE A 100 9.06 -8.48 -6.61
CA ILE A 100 8.39 -7.94 -5.43
C ILE A 100 8.14 -9.08 -4.46
N HIS A 101 8.50 -8.87 -3.20
CA HIS A 101 8.14 -9.75 -2.10
C HIS A 101 7.19 -9.01 -1.17
N LEU A 102 6.01 -9.58 -0.95
CA LEU A 102 4.99 -9.03 -0.07
C LEU A 102 4.90 -9.90 1.18
N PHE A 103 5.18 -9.30 2.34
CA PHE A 103 5.15 -9.97 3.64
C PHE A 103 4.01 -9.43 4.49
N LEU A 104 3.11 -10.32 4.90
CA LEU A 104 2.14 -10.05 5.94
C LEU A 104 2.85 -10.14 7.30
N LEU A 105 2.76 -9.10 8.13
CA LEU A 105 3.31 -9.09 9.49
C LEU A 105 2.30 -9.70 10.48
N PRO A 106 2.53 -10.90 11.03
CA PRO A 106 1.58 -11.57 11.92
C PRO A 106 1.56 -10.98 13.35
N ASP A 107 2.71 -10.56 13.88
CA ASP A 107 2.83 -9.80 15.12
C ASP A 107 3.59 -8.51 14.84
N TRP A 108 2.88 -7.40 15.04
CA TRP A 108 3.34 -6.07 14.70
C TRP A 108 3.52 -5.16 15.91
N SER A 109 3.18 -5.63 17.10
CA SER A 109 3.18 -4.85 18.34
C SER A 109 4.55 -4.29 18.73
N ARG A 110 5.64 -4.93 18.28
CA ARG A 110 7.03 -4.54 18.55
C ARG A 110 7.82 -4.11 17.31
N ASN A 111 7.18 -4.02 16.15
CA ASN A 111 7.88 -3.65 14.92
C ASN A 111 8.05 -2.12 14.85
N LYS A 112 9.26 -1.64 15.17
CA LYS A 112 9.59 -0.21 15.15
C LYS A 112 9.41 0.41 13.76
N HIS A 113 9.65 -0.32 12.68
CA HIS A 113 9.46 0.20 11.32
C HIS A 113 7.99 0.42 11.00
N LEU A 114 7.11 -0.46 11.49
CA LEU A 114 5.68 -0.24 11.35
C LEU A 114 5.23 0.97 12.17
N ALA A 115 5.72 1.13 13.40
CA ALA A 115 5.40 2.29 14.23
C ALA A 115 5.75 3.61 13.52
N GLU A 116 6.90 3.66 12.84
CA GLU A 116 7.29 4.81 12.02
C GLU A 116 6.38 4.99 10.78
N ALA A 117 6.01 3.90 10.10
CA ALA A 117 5.05 3.98 8.99
C ALA A 117 3.68 4.49 9.45
N LEU A 118 3.19 4.06 10.62
CA LEU A 118 1.94 4.55 11.21
C LEU A 118 2.04 6.03 11.63
N SER A 119 3.17 6.44 12.22
CA SER A 119 3.44 7.85 12.52
C SER A 119 3.40 8.73 11.27
N LEU A 120 3.98 8.26 10.16
CA LEU A 120 3.90 8.93 8.86
C LEU A 120 2.47 8.95 8.30
N ALA A 121 1.72 7.85 8.44
CA ALA A 121 0.32 7.80 8.02
C ALA A 121 -0.52 8.83 8.78
N SER A 122 -0.37 8.94 10.10
CA SER A 122 -1.07 9.94 10.92
C SER A 122 -0.76 11.38 10.52
N LYS A 123 0.47 11.66 10.06
CA LYS A 123 0.85 12.98 9.52
C LYS A 123 0.26 13.27 8.14
N GLY A 124 -0.11 12.22 7.40
CA GLY A 124 -0.69 12.32 6.06
C GLY A 124 -2.21 12.42 6.03
N ALA A 125 -2.89 12.08 7.13
CA ALA A 125 -4.34 12.26 7.28
C ALA A 125 -4.65 13.75 7.51
#